data_AF-A0A3M1IV52-F1
#
_entry.id   AF-A0A3M1IV52-F1
#
_cell.length_a   1.000
_cell.length_b   1.000
_cell.length_c   1.000
_cell.angle_alpha   90.00
_cell.angle_beta   90.00
_cell.angle_gamma   90.00
#
_symmetry.space_group_name_H-M   'P 1'
#
loop_
_entity.id
_entity.type
_entity.pdbx_description
1 polymer ?
#
loop_
_entity_poly.entity_id
_entity_poly.type
_entity_poly.pdbx_seq_one_letter_code
_entity_poly.pdbx_strand_id
1 'polypeptide(L)'
;MFVNPLFKDHLILIKGAGDLASGVAFRLKRAGFPLVMTELPAPLFVRRAVCYGEAVYRGQITVDGITAQLAGSIEEARTLTATSAIPVLVDPSAEAVKFLRPAV
;
A
#
# COMPACT_ATOMS: atom_id res chain seq x y z
N MET A 1 -6.81 17.34 -1.59
CA MET A 1 -6.98 16.15 -2.44
C MET A 1 -5.76 15.28 -2.23
N PHE A 2 -5.90 14.03 -1.75
CA PHE A 2 -4.75 13.17 -1.37
C PHE A 2 -4.08 12.50 -2.56
N VAL A 3 -4.77 12.50 -3.70
CA VAL A 3 -4.27 12.06 -4.99
C VAL A 3 -4.11 13.28 -5.88
N ASN A 4 -2.98 13.38 -6.58
CA ASN A 4 -2.71 14.45 -7.53
C ASN A 4 -3.56 14.22 -8.80
N PRO A 5 -4.31 15.22 -9.30
CA PRO A 5 -5.10 15.09 -10.52
C PRO A 5 -4.32 14.56 -11.74
N LEU A 6 -3.01 14.82 -11.81
CA LEU A 6 -2.13 14.31 -12.87
C LEU A 6 -1.94 12.78 -12.82
N PHE A 7 -2.05 12.17 -11.63
CA PHE A 7 -1.75 10.75 -11.40
C PHE A 7 -2.97 9.93 -11.02
N LYS A 8 -4.16 10.52 -10.99
CA LYS A 8 -5.39 9.87 -10.50
C LYS A 8 -5.73 8.53 -11.17
N ASP A 9 -5.37 8.40 -12.45
CA ASP A 9 -5.63 7.19 -13.25
C ASP A 9 -4.41 6.24 -13.33
N HIS A 10 -3.31 6.57 -12.63
CA HIS A 10 -2.06 5.81 -12.62
C HIS A 10 -1.90 5.04 -11.29
N LEU A 11 -2.82 4.10 -11.06
CA LEU A 11 -2.74 3.22 -9.89
C LEU A 11 -1.45 2.40 -9.93
N ILE A 12 -0.69 2.39 -8.83
CA ILE A 12 0.52 1.60 -8.67
C ILE A 12 0.25 0.42 -7.74
N LEU A 13 0.70 -0.78 -8.12
CA LEU A 13 0.71 -1.95 -7.23
C LEU A 13 2.15 -2.31 -6.85
N ILE A 14 2.44 -2.34 -5.55
CA ILE A 14 3.76 -2.74 -5.04
C ILE A 14 3.64 -4.14 -4.43
N LYS A 15 4.35 -5.12 -5.02
CA LYS A 15 4.46 -6.45 -4.42
C LYS A 15 5.48 -6.43 -3.27
N GLY A 16 5.00 -6.69 -2.06
CA GLY A 16 5.75 -6.57 -0.82
C GLY A 16 5.56 -5.20 -0.16
N ALA A 17 5.70 -5.18 1.16
CA ALA A 17 5.54 -4.02 2.04
C ALA A 17 6.62 -3.96 3.15
N GLY A 18 7.79 -4.55 2.89
CA GLY A 18 9.00 -4.45 3.73
C GLY A 18 9.81 -3.16 3.52
N ASP A 19 11.06 -3.13 4.03
CA ASP A 19 11.94 -1.94 4.09
C ASP A 19 12.00 -1.15 2.76
N LEU A 20 12.41 -1.82 1.67
CA LEU A 20 12.60 -1.18 0.36
C LEU A 20 11.28 -0.72 -0.25
N ALA A 21 10.27 -1.58 -0.21
CA ALA A 21 8.94 -1.29 -0.74
C ALA A 21 8.29 -0.12 -0.01
N SER A 22 8.48 -0.02 1.32
CA SER A 22 7.94 1.07 2.13
C SER A 22 8.58 2.41 1.79
N GLY A 23 9.89 2.43 1.52
CA GLY A 23 10.57 3.63 1.01
C GLY A 23 10.01 4.11 -0.34
N VAL A 24 9.75 3.18 -1.27
CA VAL A 24 9.12 3.48 -2.57
C VAL A 24 7.70 4.01 -2.38
N ALA A 25 6.88 3.32 -1.58
CA ALA A 25 5.50 3.70 -1.30
C ALA A 25 5.41 5.09 -0.64
N PHE A 26 6.31 5.42 0.29
CA PHE A 26 6.40 6.73 0.91
C PHE A 26 6.60 7.84 -0.14
N ARG A 27 7.54 7.66 -1.06
CA ARG A 27 7.83 8.66 -2.10
C ARG A 27 6.67 8.82 -3.08
N LEU A 28 6.09 7.72 -3.55
CA LEU A 28 4.94 7.72 -4.45
C LEU A 28 3.71 8.37 -3.80
N LYS A 29 3.42 8.05 -2.53
CA LYS A 29 2.30 8.65 -1.80
C LYS A 29 2.50 10.16 -1.63
N ARG A 30 3.71 10.60 -1.30
CA ARG A 30 4.04 12.05 -1.21
C ARG A 30 3.95 12.78 -2.55
N ALA A 31 4.24 12.10 -3.66
CA ALA A 31 4.05 12.65 -5.00
C ALA A 31 2.56 12.70 -5.41
N GLY A 32 1.68 12.01 -4.67
CA GLY A 32 0.24 12.00 -4.90
C GLY A 32 -0.24 10.90 -5.85
N PHE A 33 0.53 9.82 -6.01
CA PHE A 33 0.05 8.63 -6.73
C PHE A 33 -0.96 7.84 -5.88
N PRO A 34 -2.04 7.32 -6.49
CA PRO A 34 -2.82 6.26 -5.87
C PRO A 34 -2.00 4.97 -5.91
N LEU A 35 -1.89 4.27 -4.78
CA LEU A 35 -1.11 3.03 -4.73
C LEU A 35 -1.68 2.03 -3.73
N VAL A 36 -1.44 0.75 -3.99
CA VAL A 36 -1.74 -0.40 -3.13
C VAL A 36 -0.47 -1.22 -2.95
N MET A 37 -0.28 -1.79 -1.77
CA MET A 37 0.78 -2.75 -1.49
C MET A 37 0.19 -4.15 -1.24
N THR A 38 0.88 -5.21 -1.65
CA THR A 38 0.56 -6.57 -1.21
C THR A 38 1.63 -7.11 -0.26
N GLU A 39 1.28 -8.04 0.60
CA GLU A 39 2.21 -8.66 1.53
C GLU A 39 1.78 -10.09 1.91
N LEU A 40 2.70 -10.86 2.48
CA LEU A 40 2.45 -12.16 3.09
C LEU A 40 1.53 -12.04 4.32
N PRO A 41 0.76 -13.09 4.67
CA PRO A 41 -0.03 -13.13 5.91
C PRO A 41 0.84 -13.09 7.16
N ALA A 42 2.08 -13.60 7.06
CA ALA A 42 3.11 -13.49 8.07
C ALA A 42 4.34 -12.81 7.44
N PRO A 43 4.36 -11.47 7.37
CA PRO A 43 5.46 -10.75 6.75
C PRO A 43 6.82 -11.02 7.40
N LEU A 44 7.88 -11.06 6.58
CA LEU A 44 9.22 -11.47 7.00
C LEU A 44 10.18 -10.28 7.19
N PHE A 45 9.71 -9.23 7.88
CA PHE A 45 10.50 -8.00 8.04
C PHE A 45 11.71 -8.20 8.94
N VAL A 46 12.85 -7.62 8.55
CA VAL A 46 13.98 -7.43 9.46
C VAL A 46 13.70 -6.25 10.39
N ARG A 47 13.13 -5.15 9.89
CA ARG A 47 12.82 -3.92 10.65
C ARG A 47 11.33 -3.56 10.59
N ARG A 48 10.57 -4.12 11.54
CA ARG A 48 9.10 -3.98 11.59
C ARG A 48 8.60 -2.54 11.75
N ALA A 49 9.26 -1.73 12.59
CA ALA A 49 8.78 -0.40 12.96
C ALA A 49 8.77 0.64 11.80
N VAL A 50 9.40 0.31 10.66
CA VAL A 50 9.48 1.18 9.48
C VAL A 50 8.85 0.55 8.24
N CYS A 51 8.23 -0.62 8.37
CA CYS A 51 7.60 -1.34 7.27
C CYS A 51 6.09 -1.10 7.29
N TYR A 52 5.52 -0.62 6.18
CA TYR A 52 4.07 -0.45 6.06
C TYR A 52 3.31 -1.78 6.18
N GLY A 53 3.95 -2.89 5.82
CA GLY A 53 3.35 -4.20 5.97
C GLY A 53 3.14 -4.64 7.42
N GLU A 54 3.65 -3.91 8.44
CA GLU A 54 3.27 -4.12 9.84
C GLU A 54 1.75 -3.93 10.07
N ALA A 55 1.06 -3.24 9.15
CA ALA A 55 -0.39 -3.17 9.10
C ALA A 55 -1.06 -4.56 9.04
N VAL A 56 -0.41 -5.58 8.45
CA VAL A 56 -0.93 -6.96 8.45
C VAL A 56 -1.11 -7.50 9.87
N TYR A 57 -0.23 -7.13 10.81
CA TYR A 57 -0.33 -7.57 12.19
C TYR A 57 -1.21 -6.66 13.05
N ARG A 58 -1.21 -5.35 12.80
CA ARG A 58 -1.79 -4.34 13.69
C ARG A 58 -3.07 -3.70 13.16
N GLY A 59 -3.50 -4.07 11.96
CA GLY A 59 -4.54 -3.38 11.20
C GLY A 59 -4.07 -2.07 10.56
N GLN A 60 -3.15 -1.34 11.20
CA GLN A 60 -2.54 -0.13 10.66
C GLN A 60 -1.16 0.17 11.28
N ILE A 61 -0.37 0.98 10.60
CA ILE A 61 0.86 1.59 11.12
C ILE A 61 1.04 2.99 10.53
N THR A 62 1.57 3.93 11.32
CA THR A 62 2.01 5.24 10.80
C THR A 62 3.53 5.32 10.84
N VAL A 63 4.14 5.59 9.69
CA VAL A 63 5.59 5.80 9.54
C VAL A 63 5.78 7.16 8.87
N ASP A 64 6.57 8.04 9.48
CA ASP A 64 6.86 9.38 8.96
C ASP A 64 5.62 10.18 8.51
N GLY A 65 4.54 10.08 9.29
CA GLY A 65 3.28 10.79 9.05
C GLY A 65 2.37 10.18 7.97
N ILE A 66 2.76 9.05 7.36
CA ILE A 66 1.92 8.31 6.42
C ILE A 66 1.39 7.05 7.10
N THR A 67 0.07 6.86 7.06
CA THR A 67 -0.58 5.68 7.59
C THR A 67 -0.75 4.63 6.51
N ALA A 68 -0.26 3.42 6.76
CA ALA A 68 -0.66 2.23 6.02
C ALA A 68 -1.77 1.49 6.79
N GLN A 69 -2.75 0.97 6.06
CA GLN A 69 -3.92 0.31 6.61
C GLN A 69 -4.17 -1.02 5.89
N LEU A 70 -4.42 -2.07 6.66
CA LEU A 70 -4.82 -3.37 6.14
C LEU A 70 -6.23 -3.26 5.54
N ALA A 71 -6.36 -3.62 4.27
CA ALA A 71 -7.64 -3.74 3.60
C ALA A 71 -8.12 -5.20 3.67
N GLY A 72 -9.39 -5.39 4.01
CA GLY A 72 -10.06 -6.70 4.03
C GLY A 72 -10.51 -7.18 2.65
N SER A 73 -10.58 -6.29 1.66
CA SER A 73 -10.91 -6.65 0.27
C SER A 73 -10.25 -5.73 -0.77
N ILE A 74 -10.34 -6.13 -2.03
CA ILE A 74 -9.85 -5.35 -3.17
C ILE A 74 -10.64 -4.03 -3.32
N GLU A 75 -11.94 -4.06 -3.05
CA GLU A 75 -12.83 -2.90 -3.09
C GLU A 75 -12.48 -1.88 -1.99
N GLU A 76 -12.21 -2.38 -0.78
CA GLU A 76 -11.75 -1.54 0.32
C GLU A 76 -10.38 -0.94 -0.02
N ALA A 77 -9.45 -1.74 -0.53
CA ALA A 77 -8.13 -1.25 -0.96
C ALA A 77 -8.27 -0.12 -1.99
N ARG A 78 -9.12 -0.27 -3.01
CA ARG A 78 -9.39 0.81 -3.98
C ARG A 78 -9.92 2.07 -3.30
N THR A 79 -10.89 1.92 -2.41
CA THR A 79 -11.49 3.06 -1.70
C THR A 79 -10.44 3.81 -0.88
N LEU A 80 -9.55 3.08 -0.20
CA LEU A 80 -8.46 3.66 0.59
C LEU A 80 -7.43 4.42 -0.25
N THR A 81 -7.23 4.09 -1.54
CA THR A 81 -6.29 4.83 -2.40
C THR A 81 -6.64 6.31 -2.55
N ALA A 82 -7.92 6.68 -2.42
CA ALA A 82 -8.42 8.05 -2.51
C ALA A 82 -8.20 8.87 -1.22
N THR A 83 -7.80 8.21 -0.12
CA THR A 83 -7.56 8.82 1.19
C THR A 83 -6.08 9.18 1.38
N SER A 84 -5.68 9.66 2.55
CA SER A 84 -4.26 9.83 2.92
C SER A 84 -3.54 8.52 3.20
N ALA A 85 -4.25 7.38 3.30
CA ALA A 85 -3.67 6.10 3.67
C ALA A 85 -3.02 5.35 2.49
N ILE A 86 -2.14 4.40 2.81
CA ILE A 86 -1.62 3.38 1.91
C ILE A 86 -2.32 2.05 2.24
N PRO A 87 -3.20 1.52 1.36
CA PRO A 87 -3.78 0.20 1.56
C PRO A 87 -2.74 -0.91 1.41
N VAL A 88 -2.79 -1.89 2.31
CA VAL A 88 -2.01 -3.13 2.29
C VAL A 88 -2.98 -4.30 2.20
N LEU A 89 -2.75 -5.21 1.26
CA LEU A 89 -3.50 -6.45 1.10
C LEU A 89 -2.65 -7.65 1.50
N VAL A 90 -3.25 -8.60 2.23
CA VAL A 90 -2.65 -9.93 2.37
C VAL A 90 -2.89 -10.70 1.06
N ASP A 91 -1.86 -10.78 0.24
CA ASP A 91 -1.89 -11.40 -1.08
C ASP A 91 -0.47 -11.87 -1.48
N PRO A 92 -0.06 -13.06 -1.03
CA PRO A 92 1.28 -13.61 -1.31
C PRO A 92 1.62 -13.71 -2.81
N SER A 93 0.61 -14.00 -3.62
CA SER A 93 0.76 -14.24 -5.05
C SER A 93 0.66 -12.96 -5.87
N ALA A 94 0.24 -11.84 -5.26
CA ALA A 94 -0.08 -10.58 -5.94
C ALA A 94 -1.19 -10.74 -7.00
N GLU A 95 -2.15 -11.62 -6.74
CA GLU A 95 -3.33 -11.86 -7.59
C GLU A 95 -4.22 -10.62 -7.73
N ALA A 96 -4.14 -9.69 -6.77
CA ALA A 96 -4.80 -8.40 -6.80
C ALA A 96 -4.53 -7.63 -8.10
N VAL A 97 -3.38 -7.85 -8.77
CA VAL A 97 -3.07 -7.22 -10.07
C VAL A 97 -4.14 -7.46 -11.12
N LYS A 98 -4.74 -8.66 -11.14
CA LYS A 98 -5.76 -9.06 -12.14
C LYS A 98 -7.05 -8.26 -11.97
N PHE A 99 -7.38 -7.92 -10.73
CA PHE A 99 -8.59 -7.18 -10.40
C PHE A 99 -8.32 -5.69 -10.43
N LEU A 100 -7.31 -5.22 -9.69
CA LEU A 100 -6.93 -3.82 -9.55
C LEU A 100 -6.62 -3.17 -10.90
N ARG A 101 -6.03 -3.93 -11.84
CA ARG A 101 -5.60 -3.44 -13.15
C ARG A 101 -4.77 -2.15 -13.02
N PRO A 102 -3.67 -2.19 -12.25
CA PRO A 102 -2.82 -1.02 -12.05
C PRO A 102 -2.15 -0.61 -13.37
N ALA A 103 -1.76 0.65 -13.46
CA ALA A 103 -0.96 1.15 -14.59
C ALA A 103 0.50 0.68 -14.52
N VAL A 104 0.99 0.39 -13.30
CA VAL A 104 2.34 -0.11 -12.99
C VAL A 104 2.27 -1.23 -11.96
#